data_AF-A0A5J4VWU8-F1
#
_entry.id   AF-A0A5J4VWU8-F1
#
_cell.length_a   1.000
_cell.length_b   1.000
_cell.length_c   1.000
_cell.angle_alpha   90.00
_cell.angle_beta   90.00
_cell.angle_gamma   90.00
#
_symmetry.space_group_name_H-M   'P 1'
#
loop_
_entity.id
_entity.type
_entity.pdbx_description
1 polymer ?
#
loop_
_entity_poly.entity_id
_entity_poly.type
_entity_poly.pdbx_seq_one_letter_code
_entity_poly.pdbx_strand_id
1 'polypeptide(L)'
;MPTLNYITFDIETLENIINVDSLIVQLEPLSVASAATINGVITTLYFDLQNGSDFIELWIRKLFEVVIKVNEANLSNIPDITIDDKNCMPYKPQVSVIGFNSKKFDMNLLLKHLIKNKTKIQYMGSTTQAKQTIVSH
;
A
#
# COMPACT_ATOMS: atom_id res chain seq x y z
N MET A 1 23.68 6.01 -5.86
CA MET A 1 22.32 6.11 -6.41
C MET A 1 21.35 6.12 -5.23
N PRO A 2 20.25 6.88 -5.25
CA PRO A 2 19.27 6.82 -4.16
C PRO A 2 18.77 5.36 -4.06
N THR A 3 18.94 4.75 -2.88
CA THR A 3 18.39 3.41 -2.65
C THR A 3 16.88 3.56 -2.57
N LEU A 4 16.17 3.08 -3.60
CA LEU A 4 14.72 3.12 -3.63
C LEU A 4 14.21 2.08 -2.63
N ASN A 5 13.72 2.52 -1.48
CA ASN A 5 13.03 1.64 -0.55
C ASN A 5 11.56 1.58 -0.94
N TYR A 6 11.02 0.37 -1.09
CA TYR A 6 9.66 0.17 -1.56
C TYR A 6 9.04 -1.11 -1.00
N ILE A 7 7.71 -1.16 -1.07
CA ILE A 7 6.92 -2.34 -0.76
C ILE A 7 6.23 -2.80 -2.05
N THR A 8 6.20 -4.12 -2.24
CA THR A 8 5.36 -4.81 -3.23
C THR A 8 4.41 -5.75 -2.50
N PHE A 9 3.26 -6.01 -3.09
CA PHE A 9 2.32 -7.00 -2.57
C PHE A 9 1.56 -7.66 -3.72
N ASP A 10 1.00 -8.83 -3.42
CA ASP A 10 0.14 -9.60 -4.31
C ASP A 10 -0.98 -10.24 -3.48
N ILE A 11 -2.19 -10.28 -4.05
CA ILE A 11 -3.37 -10.85 -3.40
C ILE A 11 -3.90 -11.98 -4.28
N GLU A 12 -3.89 -13.18 -3.74
CA GLU A 12 -4.56 -14.32 -4.37
C GLU A 12 -6.04 -14.27 -4.03
N THR A 13 -6.89 -14.54 -5.03
CA THR A 13 -8.34 -14.50 -4.87
C THR A 13 -9.00 -15.79 -5.35
N LEU A 14 -10.16 -16.09 -4.77
CA LEU A 14 -11.03 -17.18 -5.19
C LEU A 14 -12.33 -16.62 -5.74
N GLU A 15 -12.79 -17.21 -6.83
CA GLU A 15 -14.10 -16.93 -7.41
C GLU A 15 -15.21 -17.56 -6.56
N ASN A 16 -16.11 -16.73 -6.05
CA ASN A 16 -17.33 -17.13 -5.37
C ASN A 16 -18.53 -16.86 -6.28
N ILE A 17 -19.18 -17.92 -6.75
CA ILE A 17 -20.33 -17.82 -7.67
C ILE A 17 -21.56 -17.46 -6.84
N ILE A 18 -22.09 -16.25 -7.05
CA ILE A 18 -23.28 -15.76 -6.35
C ILE A 18 -24.55 -16.20 -7.09
N ASN A 19 -24.50 -16.21 -8.42
CA ASN A 19 -25.64 -16.60 -9.25
C ASN A 19 -25.15 -17.35 -10.50
N VAL A 20 -25.53 -18.62 -10.59
CA VAL A 20 -25.16 -19.53 -11.69
C VAL A 20 -25.83 -19.14 -13.00
N ASP A 21 -27.07 -18.64 -12.95
CA ASP A 21 -27.87 -18.31 -14.14
C ASP A 21 -27.40 -17.02 -14.83
N SER A 22 -26.84 -16.08 -14.05
CA SER A 22 -26.33 -14.80 -14.57
C SER A 22 -24.80 -14.70 -14.59
N LEU A 23 -24.08 -15.77 -14.23
CA LEU A 23 -22.61 -15.81 -14.12
C LEU A 23 -22.04 -14.64 -13.29
N ILE A 24 -22.73 -14.25 -12.22
CA ILE A 24 -22.23 -13.23 -11.30
C ILE A 24 -21.25 -13.89 -10.35
N VAL A 25 -19.99 -13.49 -10.47
CA VAL A 25 -18.88 -13.96 -9.65
C VAL A 25 -18.38 -12.82 -8.77
N GLN A 26 -18.23 -13.09 -7.47
CA GLN A 26 -17.55 -12.21 -6.53
C GLN A 26 -16.19 -12.81 -6.19
N LEU A 27 -15.13 -12.02 -6.34
CA LEU A 27 -13.79 -12.43 -5.95
C LEU A 27 -13.58 -12.13 -4.48
N GLU A 28 -13.17 -13.13 -3.72
CA GLU A 28 -12.82 -13.02 -2.32
C GLU A 28 -11.32 -13.29 -2.11
N PRO A 29 -10.64 -12.54 -1.24
CA PRO A 29 -9.23 -12.76 -0.98
C PRO A 29 -9.00 -14.09 -0.28
N LEU A 30 -8.06 -14.87 -0.80
CA LEU A 30 -7.62 -16.15 -0.27
C LEU A 30 -6.34 -16.00 0.55
N SER A 31 -5.40 -15.19 0.05
CA SER A 31 -4.18 -14.85 0.77
C SER A 31 -3.57 -13.54 0.26
N VAL A 32 -2.64 -12.97 1.03
CA VAL A 32 -1.85 -11.81 0.65
C VAL A 32 -0.39 -12.03 1.04
N ALA A 33 0.49 -11.76 0.08
CA ALA A 33 1.94 -11.74 0.29
C ALA A 33 2.45 -10.32 0.04
N SER A 34 3.40 -9.86 0.84
CA SER A 34 4.06 -8.58 0.62
C SER A 34 5.53 -8.65 0.97
N ALA A 35 6.34 -7.84 0.28
CA ALA A 35 7.78 -7.75 0.48
C ALA A 35 8.19 -6.28 0.52
N ALA A 36 8.89 -5.89 1.58
CA ALA A 36 9.50 -4.59 1.73
C ALA A 36 11.01 -4.70 1.53
N THR A 37 11.55 -3.86 0.66
CA THR A 37 12.98 -3.71 0.44
C THR A 37 13.43 -2.42 1.10
N ILE A 38 14.26 -2.53 2.15
CA ILE A 38 14.83 -1.40 2.87
C ILE A 38 16.35 -1.54 2.84
N ASN A 39 17.05 -0.60 2.21
CA ASN A 39 18.51 -0.59 2.07
C ASN A 39 19.09 -1.92 1.56
N GLY A 40 18.38 -2.56 0.63
CA GLY A 40 18.75 -3.86 0.06
C GLY A 40 18.37 -5.08 0.91
N VAL A 41 17.82 -4.89 2.10
CA VAL A 41 17.30 -5.97 2.95
C VAL A 41 15.82 -6.19 2.65
N ILE A 42 15.45 -7.44 2.37
CA ILE A 42 14.06 -7.83 2.06
C ILE A 42 13.41 -8.44 3.31
N THR A 43 12.24 -7.93 3.68
CA THR A 43 11.38 -8.51 4.71
C THR A 43 10.01 -8.83 4.12
N THR A 44 9.46 -10.01 4.42
CA THR A 44 8.19 -10.48 3.87
C THR A 44 7.10 -10.58 4.92
N LEU A 45 5.85 -10.36 4.52
CA LEU A 45 4.66 -10.66 5.30
C LEU A 45 3.74 -11.56 4.47
N TYR A 46 3.13 -12.55 5.11
CA TYR A 46 2.14 -13.44 4.51
C TYR A 46 0.95 -13.62 5.45
N PHE A 47 -0.25 -13.53 4.90
CA PHE A 47 -1.49 -13.79 5.61
C PHE A 47 -2.47 -14.55 4.71
N ASP A 48 -3.23 -15.47 5.28
CA ASP A 48 -4.27 -16.24 4.60
C ASP A 48 -5.50 -16.46 5.49
N LEU A 49 -6.47 -17.24 5.01
CA LEU A 49 -7.68 -17.59 5.77
C LEU A 49 -7.39 -18.32 7.09
N GLN A 50 -6.25 -18.99 7.26
CA GLN A 50 -5.88 -19.64 8.51
C GLN A 50 -5.55 -18.62 9.60
N ASN A 51 -5.20 -17.38 9.22
CA ASN A 51 -5.02 -16.27 10.14
C ASN A 51 -6.34 -15.66 10.62
N GLY A 52 -7.49 -16.13 10.13
CA GLY A 52 -8.82 -15.61 10.45
C GLY A 52 -9.48 -14.92 9.25
N SER A 53 -10.81 -14.75 9.29
CA SER A 53 -11.55 -14.11 8.20
C SER A 53 -11.22 -12.62 8.03
N ASP A 54 -10.59 -12.00 9.03
CA ASP A 54 -10.13 -10.61 9.05
C ASP A 54 -8.64 -10.47 8.69
N PHE A 55 -8.03 -11.48 8.06
CA PHE A 55 -6.60 -11.49 7.74
C PHE A 55 -6.15 -10.31 6.88
N ILE A 56 -7.02 -9.77 6.01
CA ILE A 56 -6.72 -8.56 5.24
C ILE A 56 -6.59 -7.33 6.15
N GLU A 57 -7.47 -7.16 7.13
CA GLU A 57 -7.34 -6.11 8.13
C GLU A 57 -6.08 -6.25 8.98
N LEU A 58 -5.74 -7.49 9.39
CA LEU A 58 -4.52 -7.80 10.12
C LEU A 58 -3.27 -7.46 9.28
N TRP A 59 -3.28 -7.84 8.00
CA TRP A 59 -2.21 -7.52 7.06
C TRP A 59 -2.08 -6.01 6.86
N ILE A 60 -3.17 -5.27 6.63
CA ILE A 60 -3.14 -3.81 6.47
C ILE A 60 -2.51 -3.14 7.69
N ARG A 61 -2.87 -3.57 8.91
CA ARG A 61 -2.27 -3.04 10.14
C ARG A 61 -0.76 -3.26 10.17
N LYS A 62 -0.29 -4.45 9.81
CA LYS A 62 1.16 -4.74 9.70
C LYS A 62 1.83 -4.00 8.56
N LEU A 63 1.14 -3.82 7.44
CA LEU A 63 1.61 -3.05 6.30
C LEU A 63 1.90 -1.59 6.72
N PHE A 64 1.03 -0.96 7.52
CA PHE A 64 1.29 0.40 8.03
C PHE A 64 2.57 0.49 8.87
N GLU A 65 2.83 -0.48 9.74
CA GLU A 65 4.08 -0.53 10.52
C GLU A 65 5.32 -0.59 9.60
N VAL A 66 5.22 -1.33 8.49
CA VAL A 66 6.31 -1.45 7.50
C VAL A 66 6.43 -0.20 6.64
N VAL A 67 5.31 0.40 6.22
CA VAL A 67 5.26 1.66 5.46
C VAL A 67 5.98 2.79 6.19
N ILE A 68 5.81 2.89 7.51
CA ILE A 68 6.53 3.89 8.33
C ILE A 68 8.04 3.71 8.18
N LYS A 69 8.55 2.49 8.34
CA LYS A 69 10.00 2.19 8.24
C LYS A 69 10.57 2.47 6.85
N VAL A 70 9.82 2.10 5.80
CA VAL A 70 10.23 2.37 4.41
C VAL A 70 10.24 3.89 4.14
N ASN A 71 9.25 4.61 4.65
CA ASN A 71 9.19 6.07 4.54
C ASN A 71 10.33 6.75 5.28
N GLU A 72 10.64 6.34 6.51
CA GLU A 72 11.80 6.83 7.28
C GLU A 72 13.11 6.60 6.52
N ALA A 73 13.33 5.38 6.00
CA ALA A 73 14.51 5.06 5.22
C ALA A 73 14.62 5.90 3.93
N ASN A 74 13.50 6.16 3.26
CA ASN A 74 13.45 7.03 2.09
C ASN A 74 13.76 8.50 2.45
N LEU A 75 13.26 8.99 3.58
CA LEU A 75 13.55 10.34 4.07
C LEU A 75 15.02 10.51 4.45
N SER A 76 15.64 9.51 5.09
CA SER A 76 17.09 9.53 5.39
C SER A 76 17.98 9.54 4.16
N ASN A 77 17.48 9.06 3.01
CA ASN A 77 18.20 9.05 1.74
C ASN A 77 18.09 10.39 0.97
N ILE A 78 17.24 11.32 1.42
CA ILE A 78 17.11 12.66 0.84
C ILE A 78 18.20 13.54 1.46
N PRO A 79 19.15 14.09 0.68
CA PRO A 79 20.15 14.99 1.22
C PRO A 79 19.47 16.21 1.85
N ASP A 80 19.96 16.67 3.00
CA ASP A 80 19.51 17.92 3.62
C ASP A 80 19.75 19.06 2.64
N ILE A 81 18.70 19.50 1.95
CA ILE A 81 18.74 20.71 1.14
C ILE A 81 18.50 21.89 2.09
N THR A 82 19.54 22.35 2.77
CA THR A 82 19.51 23.65 3.43
C THR A 82 19.59 24.73 2.35
N ILE A 83 18.42 25.20 1.91
CA ILE A 83 18.34 26.50 1.23
C ILE A 83 18.52 27.54 2.33
N ASP A 84 19.60 28.32 2.27
CA ASP A 84 19.96 29.38 3.23
C ASP A 84 19.03 30.62 3.09
N ASP A 85 17.74 30.36 2.92
CA ASP A 85 16.69 31.37 2.83
C ASP A 85 15.78 31.17 4.05
N LYS A 86 15.84 32.12 4.99
CA LYS A 86 15.23 32.08 6.33
C LYS A 86 13.71 31.84 6.35
N ASN A 87 13.05 31.81 5.20
CA ASN A 87 11.61 31.59 5.04
C ASN A 87 11.22 30.30 4.28
N CYS A 88 12.17 29.47 3.87
CA CYS A 88 11.84 28.20 3.22
C CYS A 88 11.66 27.08 4.24
N MET A 89 10.42 26.62 4.44
CA MET A 89 10.16 25.36 5.14
C MET A 89 10.90 24.21 4.41
N PRO A 90 11.56 23.30 5.13
CA PRO A 90 12.24 22.17 4.49
C PRO A 90 11.21 21.34 3.71
N TYR A 91 11.40 21.28 2.39
CA TYR A 91 10.56 20.46 1.51
C TYR A 91 10.74 18.99 1.88
N LYS A 92 9.67 18.33 2.34
CA LYS A 92 9.63 16.88 2.57
C LYS A 92 9.00 16.24 1.34
N PRO A 93 9.77 15.63 0.43
CA PRO A 93 9.23 14.95 -0.74
C PRO A 93 8.27 13.84 -0.30
N GLN A 94 7.09 13.76 -0.92
CA GLN A 94 6.24 12.57 -0.78
C GLN A 94 6.85 11.46 -1.64
N VAL A 95 7.52 10.50 -1.00
CA VAL A 95 8.10 9.35 -1.70
C VAL A 95 7.05 8.25 -1.79
N SER A 96 6.85 7.68 -2.99
CA SER A 96 5.97 6.53 -3.14
C SER A 96 6.56 5.34 -2.38
N VAL A 97 5.86 4.89 -1.33
CA VAL A 97 6.32 3.80 -0.46
C VAL A 97 5.92 2.43 -1.03
N ILE A 98 4.83 2.39 -1.78
CA ILE A 98 4.31 1.17 -2.41
C ILE A 98 4.51 1.31 -3.92
N GLY A 99 5.33 0.43 -4.49
CA GLY A 99 5.60 0.36 -5.93
C GLY A 99 4.62 -0.61 -6.59
N PHE A 100 4.00 -0.18 -7.68
CA PHE A 100 2.92 -0.90 -8.37
C PHE A 100 3.34 -2.31 -8.82
N ASN A 101 2.75 -3.34 -8.19
CA ASN A 101 2.49 -4.65 -8.82
C ASN A 101 1.08 -5.18 -8.49
N SER A 102 0.16 -4.31 -8.09
CA SER A 102 -1.25 -4.67 -7.98
C SER A 102 -1.93 -4.42 -9.32
N LYS A 103 -2.59 -5.43 -9.89
CA LYS A 103 -3.55 -5.20 -10.97
C LYS A 103 -4.58 -4.18 -10.46
N LYS A 104 -5.28 -3.46 -11.35
CA LYS A 104 -6.34 -2.48 -10.98
C LYS A 104 -7.36 -3.04 -9.98
N PHE A 105 -7.53 -4.36 -9.97
CA PHE A 105 -8.39 -5.12 -9.08
C PHE A 105 -7.94 -5.09 -7.60
N ASP A 106 -6.66 -5.29 -7.29
CA ASP A 106 -6.20 -5.41 -5.89
C ASP A 106 -6.29 -4.07 -5.14
N MET A 107 -6.22 -2.94 -5.86
CA MET A 107 -6.43 -1.60 -5.29
C MET A 107 -7.88 -1.34 -4.87
N ASN A 108 -8.87 -1.85 -5.62
CA ASN A 108 -10.27 -1.71 -5.25
C ASN A 108 -10.59 -2.49 -3.98
N LEU A 109 -9.99 -3.69 -3.85
CA LEU A 109 -10.09 -4.50 -2.66
C LEU A 109 -9.45 -3.79 -1.46
N LEU A 110 -8.21 -3.32 -1.61
CA LEU A 110 -7.51 -2.57 -0.57
C LEU A 110 -8.30 -1.33 -0.13
N LEU A 111 -8.84 -0.57 -1.09
CA LEU A 111 -9.60 0.64 -0.81
C LEU A 111 -10.84 0.39 0.07
N LYS A 112 -11.57 -0.71 -0.17
CA LYS A 112 -12.71 -1.12 0.67
C LYS A 112 -12.30 -1.27 2.13
N HIS A 113 -11.17 -1.91 2.40
CA HIS A 113 -10.70 -2.12 3.76
C HIS A 113 -10.09 -0.84 4.39
N LEU A 114 -9.42 0.02 3.60
CA LEU A 114 -8.93 1.31 4.10
C LEU A 114 -10.06 2.26 4.51
N ILE A 115 -11.14 2.34 3.73
CA ILE A 115 -12.33 3.15 4.07
C ILE A 115 -12.96 2.65 5.37
N LYS A 116 -13.08 1.32 5.54
CA LYS A 116 -13.62 0.70 6.76
C LYS A 116 -12.82 1.09 8.01
N ASN A 117 -11.50 1.28 7.88
CA ASN A 117 -10.60 1.65 8.99
C ASN A 117 -10.54 3.17 9.27
N LYS A 118 -11.49 3.96 8.76
CA LYS A 118 -11.55 5.43 8.91
C LYS A 118 -10.29 6.15 8.45
N THR A 119 -9.53 5.53 7.56
CA THR A 119 -8.30 6.12 7.03
C THR A 119 -8.67 7.27 6.08
N LYS A 120 -8.01 8.42 6.22
CA LYS A 120 -8.17 9.54 5.30
C LYS A 120 -7.45 9.20 3.99
N ILE A 121 -8.19 9.28 2.89
CA ILE A 121 -7.68 8.95 1.56
C ILE A 121 -7.77 10.20 0.68
N GLN A 122 -6.64 10.66 0.17
CA GLN A 122 -6.57 11.74 -0.81
C GLN A 122 -6.04 11.18 -2.13
N TYR A 123 -6.69 11.55 -3.22
CA TYR A 123 -6.26 11.18 -4.57
C TYR A 123 -5.61 12.38 -5.24
N MET A 124 -4.47 12.18 -5.89
CA MET A 124 -3.97 13.10 -6.92
C MET A 124 -4.30 12.53 -8.30
N GLY A 125 -5.11 13.25 -9.07
CA GLY A 125 -5.73 12.79 -10.32
C GLY A 125 -7.25 12.60 -10.18
N SER A 126 -7.89 11.91 -11.13
CA SER A 126 -9.29 11.52 -11.01
C SER A 126 -9.42 10.15 -10.33
N THR A 127 -10.61 9.79 -9.83
CA THR A 127 -10.86 8.45 -9.28
C THR A 127 -10.67 7.32 -10.29
N THR A 128 -10.77 7.62 -11.60
CA THR A 128 -10.57 6.68 -12.70
C THR A 128 -9.12 6.64 -13.21
N GLN A 129 -8.33 7.68 -12.92
CA GLN A 129 -6.93 7.87 -13.34
C GLN A 129 -6.10 8.43 -12.18
N ALA A 130 -6.17 7.78 -11.02
CA ALA A 130 -5.43 8.22 -9.85
C ALA A 130 -3.93 8.01 -10.11
N LYS A 131 -3.16 9.10 -10.06
CA LYS A 131 -1.70 9.08 -10.22
C LYS A 131 -1.00 8.78 -8.91
N GLN A 132 -1.62 9.17 -7.79
CA GLN A 132 -1.14 8.89 -6.44
C GLN A 132 -2.32 8.83 -5.47
N THR A 133 -2.25 7.93 -4.50
CA THR A 133 -3.18 7.87 -3.37
C THR A 133 -2.38 8.07 -2.08
N ILE A 134 -2.73 9.12 -1.33
CA ILE A 134 -2.15 9.42 -0.03
C ILE A 134 -3.13 8.89 1.02
N VAL A 135 -2.59 8.11 1.96
CA VAL A 135 -3.34 7.43 3.00
C VAL A 135 -2.79 7.89 4.34
N SER A 136 -3.64 8.46 5.21
CA SER A 136 -3.26 8.92 6.54
C SER A 136 -4.27 8.50 7.61
N HIS A 137 -3.77 8.21 8.82
CA HIS A 137 -4.62 7.87 9.97
C HIS A 137 -5.05 9.13 10.73
#